data_AF-A0A3S3QWW3-F1
#
_entry.id   AF-A0A3S3QWW3-F1
#
_cell.length_a   1.000
_cell.length_b   1.000
_cell.length_c   1.000
_cell.angle_alpha   90.00
_cell.angle_beta   90.00
_cell.angle_gamma   90.00
#
_symmetry.space_group_name_H-M   'P 1'
#
loop_
_entity.id
_entity.type
_entity.pdbx_description
1 polymer ?
#
loop_
_entity_poly.entity_id
_entity_poly.type
_entity_poly.pdbx_seq_one_letter_code
_entity_poly.pdbx_strand_id
1 'polypeptide(L)'
;MKIQHKASLIMMLFGAVLVALLSVSYEILNHRTILAGELNNLKEISDEIAQHINSHLKEKTNIALTLSTSPLIKTTLLESNAAFSSLQEPARKAVIAERNECWIKTKNPDDPFIQAYMTTPAAQYLKKQQELFPTNYGEIFLTNAYGVMIATTGKLTTLAHAHKYWWKACYHDGQGRVFLDDRGFDTSVQGYVLGVVIPIREGGDIIGILKCNINISGPLTDVVQEFSQRNSGRIMIVRTGGLIVREEGITPLSTKVPDQVVSLLQTGTRGGAIITDSNKNQLTAFSPVTVTQGSEEIGFGGSKASIDHLKGNKGESWHIVLSLSEKKALAA
;
A
#
# COMPACT_ATOMS: atom_id res chain seq x y z
N MET A 1 -53.51 -52.94 24.89
CA MET A 1 -52.72 -53.00 23.64
C MET A 1 -51.90 -54.29 23.65
N LYS A 2 -52.08 -55.21 22.67
CA LYS A 2 -51.27 -56.44 22.57
C LYS A 2 -49.77 -56.08 22.51
N ILE A 3 -48.91 -56.87 23.16
CA ILE A 3 -47.46 -56.66 23.27
C ILE A 3 -46.82 -56.37 21.89
N GLN A 4 -47.31 -57.03 20.84
CA GLN A 4 -46.88 -56.84 19.45
C GLN A 4 -47.03 -55.40 18.93
N HIS A 5 -48.11 -54.70 19.28
CA HIS A 5 -48.31 -53.30 18.86
C HIS A 5 -47.37 -52.34 19.59
N LYS A 6 -47.02 -52.64 20.86
CA LYS A 6 -46.03 -51.84 21.62
C LYS A 6 -44.63 -52.00 21.03
N ALA A 7 -44.23 -53.23 20.70
CA ALA A 7 -42.93 -53.51 20.08
C ALA A 7 -42.80 -52.86 18.69
N SER A 8 -43.84 -52.94 17.85
CA SER A 8 -43.86 -52.29 16.53
C SER A 8 -43.74 -50.76 16.65
N LEU A 9 -44.46 -50.14 17.59
CA LEU A 9 -44.37 -48.71 17.83
C LEU A 9 -42.95 -48.28 18.30
N ILE A 10 -42.33 -49.06 19.19
CA ILE A 10 -40.96 -48.79 19.66
C ILE A 10 -39.96 -48.89 18.50
N MET A 11 -40.06 -49.91 17.64
CA MET A 11 -39.19 -50.05 16.47
C MET A 11 -39.38 -48.91 15.47
N MET A 12 -40.63 -48.48 15.24
CA MET A 12 -40.93 -47.34 14.37
C MET A 12 -40.35 -46.04 14.93
N LEU A 13 -40.52 -45.77 16.23
CA LEU A 13 -39.96 -44.60 16.89
C LEU A 13 -38.43 -44.62 16.86
N PHE A 14 -37.81 -45.79 17.11
CA PHE A 14 -36.37 -45.96 17.03
C PHE A 14 -35.84 -45.68 15.61
N GLY A 15 -36.51 -46.21 14.59
CA GLY A 15 -36.17 -45.93 13.18
C GLY A 15 -36.30 -44.45 12.82
N ALA A 16 -37.38 -43.79 13.28
CA ALA A 16 -37.57 -42.35 13.05
C ALA A 16 -36.48 -41.51 13.73
N VAL A 17 -36.11 -41.85 14.97
CA VAL A 17 -35.02 -41.18 15.70
C VAL A 17 -33.68 -41.41 15.00
N LEU A 18 -33.41 -42.63 14.53
CA LEU A 18 -32.17 -42.93 13.80
C LEU A 18 -32.05 -42.13 12.50
N VAL A 19 -33.14 -42.06 11.71
CA VAL A 19 -33.17 -41.26 10.48
C VAL A 19 -32.98 -39.78 10.82
N ALA A 20 -33.66 -39.25 11.84
CA ALA A 20 -33.50 -37.86 12.26
C ALA A 20 -32.05 -37.54 12.68
N LEU A 21 -31.40 -38.43 13.46
CA LEU A 21 -30.00 -38.27 13.86
C LEU A 21 -29.05 -38.30 12.67
N LEU A 22 -29.28 -39.19 11.71
CA LEU A 22 -28.49 -39.27 10.48
C LEU A 22 -28.68 -38.02 9.62
N SER A 23 -29.91 -37.53 9.46
CA SER A 23 -30.20 -36.30 8.72
C SER A 23 -29.53 -35.07 9.35
N VAL A 24 -29.64 -34.90 10.67
CA VAL A 24 -28.98 -33.80 11.39
C VAL A 24 -27.46 -33.91 11.28
N SER A 25 -26.90 -35.11 11.42
CA SER A 25 -25.46 -35.33 11.30
C SER A 25 -24.96 -35.02 9.88
N TYR A 26 -25.70 -35.46 8.86
CA TYR A 26 -25.42 -35.16 7.47
C TYR A 26 -25.47 -33.65 7.19
N GLU A 27 -26.49 -32.95 7.70
CA GLU A 27 -26.63 -31.50 7.55
C GLU A 27 -25.46 -30.74 8.19
N ILE A 28 -25.05 -31.13 9.41
CA ILE A 28 -23.89 -30.54 10.09
C ILE A 28 -22.59 -30.76 9.29
N LEU A 29 -22.38 -31.97 8.76
CA LEU A 29 -21.20 -32.30 7.96
C LEU A 29 -21.19 -31.55 6.63
N ASN A 30 -22.33 -31.49 5.95
CA ASN A 30 -22.48 -30.77 4.69
C ASN A 30 -22.21 -29.27 4.89
N HIS A 31 -22.81 -28.67 5.92
CA HIS A 31 -22.60 -27.27 6.29
C HIS A 31 -21.12 -26.96 6.53
N ARG A 32 -20.45 -27.78 7.35
CA ARG A 32 -19.00 -27.62 7.61
C ARG A 32 -18.16 -27.74 6.33
N THR A 33 -18.53 -28.64 5.44
CA THR A 33 -17.80 -28.88 4.19
C THR A 33 -17.95 -27.70 3.23
N ILE A 34 -19.17 -27.17 3.07
CA ILE A 34 -19.44 -25.97 2.25
C ILE A 34 -18.67 -24.78 2.80
N LEU A 35 -18.76 -24.51 4.10
CA LEU A 35 -18.05 -23.38 4.72
C LEU A 35 -16.53 -23.51 4.61
N ALA A 36 -15.99 -24.72 4.77
CA ALA A 36 -14.55 -24.95 4.59
C ALA A 36 -14.11 -24.76 3.13
N GLY A 37 -14.93 -25.21 2.17
CA GLY A 37 -14.70 -25.02 0.75
C GLY A 37 -14.69 -23.53 0.36
N GLU A 38 -15.73 -22.79 0.76
CA GLU A 38 -15.83 -21.35 0.52
C GLU A 38 -14.72 -20.56 1.19
N LEU A 39 -14.35 -20.91 2.43
CA LEU A 39 -13.22 -20.26 3.11
C LEU A 39 -11.91 -20.52 2.37
N ASN A 40 -11.71 -21.72 1.83
CA ASN A 40 -10.51 -22.02 1.04
C ASN A 40 -10.49 -21.26 -0.29
N ASN A 41 -11.64 -21.19 -0.99
CA ASN A 41 -11.79 -20.38 -2.20
C ASN A 41 -11.47 -18.90 -1.94
N LEU A 42 -12.02 -18.32 -0.85
CA LEU A 42 -11.70 -16.94 -0.46
C LEU A 42 -10.21 -16.74 -0.15
N LYS A 43 -9.54 -17.73 0.45
CA LYS A 43 -8.09 -17.66 0.70
C LYS A 43 -7.28 -17.66 -0.59
N GLU A 44 -7.68 -18.45 -1.58
CA GLU A 44 -7.02 -18.50 -2.89
C GLU A 44 -7.20 -17.16 -3.63
N ILE A 45 -8.43 -16.64 -3.67
CA ILE A 45 -8.72 -15.34 -4.29
C ILE A 45 -8.00 -14.20 -3.57
N SER A 46 -7.97 -14.20 -2.23
CA SER A 46 -7.25 -13.15 -1.48
C SER A 46 -5.76 -13.18 -1.78
N ASP A 47 -5.18 -14.36 -1.94
CA ASP A 47 -3.77 -14.54 -2.30
C ASP A 47 -3.48 -14.10 -3.74
N GLU A 48 -4.33 -14.46 -4.70
CA GLU A 48 -4.20 -14.01 -6.09
C GLU A 48 -4.21 -12.48 -6.19
N ILE A 49 -5.18 -11.82 -5.54
CA ILE A 49 -5.28 -10.36 -5.54
C ILE A 49 -4.08 -9.74 -4.83
N ALA A 50 -3.62 -10.32 -3.72
CA ALA A 50 -2.44 -9.82 -3.01
C ALA A 50 -1.19 -9.90 -3.89
N GLN A 51 -1.01 -10.99 -4.63
CA GLN A 51 0.07 -11.18 -5.60
C GLN A 51 -0.03 -10.21 -6.78
N HIS A 52 -1.24 -9.92 -7.26
CA HIS A 52 -1.48 -8.94 -8.31
C HIS A 52 -1.04 -7.53 -7.86
N ILE A 53 -1.52 -7.06 -6.70
CA ILE A 53 -1.11 -5.75 -6.15
C ILE A 53 0.40 -5.73 -5.90
N ASN A 54 0.95 -6.81 -5.33
CA ASN A 54 2.39 -6.93 -5.09
C ASN A 54 3.21 -6.76 -6.39
N SER A 55 2.78 -7.40 -7.47
CA SER A 55 3.43 -7.29 -8.78
C SER A 55 3.32 -5.87 -9.34
N HIS A 56 2.16 -5.24 -9.19
CA HIS A 56 1.95 -3.86 -9.63
C HIS A 56 2.87 -2.86 -8.88
N LEU A 57 3.01 -3.00 -7.57
CA LEU A 57 3.90 -2.14 -6.76
C LEU A 57 5.39 -2.34 -7.14
N LYS A 58 5.80 -3.59 -7.41
CA LYS A 58 7.14 -3.90 -7.92
C LYS A 58 7.36 -3.32 -9.31
N GLU A 59 6.37 -3.38 -10.19
CA GLU A 59 6.43 -2.76 -11.51
C GLU A 59 6.66 -1.25 -11.42
N LYS A 60 5.90 -0.54 -10.58
CA LYS A 60 6.12 0.90 -10.35
C LYS A 60 7.52 1.21 -9.83
N THR A 61 8.06 0.33 -8.97
CA THR A 61 9.43 0.42 -8.49
C THR A 61 10.44 0.28 -9.63
N ASN A 62 10.28 -0.72 -10.48
CA ASN A 62 11.18 -0.97 -11.60
C ASN A 62 11.14 0.14 -12.66
N ILE A 63 9.98 0.73 -12.91
CA ILE A 63 9.85 1.90 -13.79
C ILE A 63 10.62 3.09 -13.20
N ALA A 64 10.45 3.39 -11.91
CA ALA A 64 11.19 4.47 -11.26
C ALA A 64 12.70 4.21 -11.22
N LEU A 65 13.11 2.95 -11.02
CA LEU A 65 14.51 2.54 -11.10
C LEU A 65 15.06 2.80 -12.51
N THR A 66 14.35 2.39 -13.56
CA THR A 66 14.74 2.64 -14.96
C THR A 66 14.85 4.13 -15.26
N LEU A 67 13.91 4.93 -14.75
CA LEU A 67 13.95 6.39 -14.87
C LEU A 67 15.23 6.99 -14.23
N SER A 68 15.67 6.42 -13.11
CA SER A 68 16.83 6.88 -12.37
C SER A 68 18.17 6.62 -13.07
N THR A 69 18.23 5.68 -14.02
CA THR A 69 19.48 5.32 -14.72
C THR A 69 19.85 6.25 -15.87
N SER A 70 19.04 7.28 -16.14
CA SER A 70 19.31 8.25 -17.20
C SER A 70 20.66 8.97 -16.98
N PRO A 71 21.55 9.05 -18.00
CA PRO A 71 22.81 9.78 -17.88
C PRO A 71 22.62 11.23 -17.45
N LEU A 72 21.50 11.85 -17.85
CA LEU A 72 21.17 13.22 -17.49
C LEU A 72 20.96 13.39 -15.98
N ILE A 73 20.31 12.43 -15.34
CA ILE A 73 20.11 12.39 -13.89
C ILE A 73 21.47 12.30 -13.20
N LYS A 74 22.32 11.38 -13.65
CA LYS A 74 23.67 11.19 -13.12
C LYS A 74 24.54 12.45 -13.24
N THR A 75 24.65 13.04 -14.43
CA THR A 75 25.45 14.26 -14.63
C THR A 75 24.98 15.40 -13.75
N THR A 76 23.66 15.63 -13.67
CA THR A 76 23.08 16.70 -12.83
C THR A 76 23.40 16.48 -11.34
N LEU A 77 23.38 15.23 -10.87
CA LEU A 77 23.75 14.89 -9.50
C LEU A 77 25.22 15.15 -9.21
N LEU A 78 26.11 14.72 -10.11
CA LEU A 78 27.56 14.89 -9.95
C LEU A 78 27.94 16.37 -9.89
N GLU A 79 27.39 17.19 -10.80
CA GLU A 79 27.60 18.64 -10.80
C GLU A 79 27.13 19.30 -9.50
N SER A 80 25.91 18.95 -9.03
CA SER A 80 25.40 19.48 -7.77
C SER A 80 26.25 19.04 -6.58
N ASN A 81 26.61 17.75 -6.50
CA ASN A 81 27.40 17.21 -5.41
C ASN A 81 28.80 17.83 -5.37
N ALA A 82 29.43 18.09 -6.53
CA ALA A 82 30.70 18.80 -6.61
C ALA A 82 30.60 20.22 -6.01
N ALA A 83 29.55 20.96 -6.38
CA ALA A 83 29.31 22.30 -5.82
C ALA A 83 29.13 22.27 -4.28
N PHE A 84 28.30 21.37 -3.76
CA PHE A 84 28.06 21.29 -2.31
C PHE A 84 29.22 20.69 -1.51
N SER A 85 29.97 19.73 -2.07
CA SER A 85 31.13 19.12 -1.40
C SER A 85 32.28 20.11 -1.21
N SER A 86 32.42 21.12 -2.08
CA SER A 86 33.39 22.21 -1.92
C SER A 86 33.15 23.09 -0.69
N LEU A 87 31.95 23.07 -0.12
CA LEU A 87 31.58 23.83 1.07
C LEU A 87 31.85 23.03 2.34
N GLN A 88 32.43 23.66 3.36
CA GLN A 88 32.53 23.07 4.70
C GLN A 88 31.15 22.81 5.31
N GLU A 89 31.01 21.79 6.16
CA GLU A 89 29.70 21.33 6.65
C GLU A 89 28.84 22.44 7.28
N PRO A 90 29.35 23.34 8.15
CA PRO A 90 28.54 24.42 8.71
C PRO A 90 28.03 25.40 7.64
N ALA A 91 28.91 25.79 6.71
CA ALA A 91 28.55 26.67 5.59
C ALA A 91 27.54 26.00 4.65
N ARG A 92 27.72 24.71 4.38
CA ARG A 92 26.80 23.90 3.57
C ARG A 92 25.40 23.89 4.18
N LYS A 93 25.29 23.63 5.49
CA LYS A 93 24.01 23.66 6.21
C LYS A 93 23.33 25.04 6.14
N ALA A 94 24.10 26.11 6.31
CA ALA A 94 23.59 27.48 6.22
C ALA A 94 23.02 27.78 4.81
N VAL A 95 23.77 27.46 3.75
CA VAL A 95 23.32 27.65 2.36
C VAL A 95 22.05 26.84 2.05
N ILE A 96 21.96 25.60 2.54
CA ILE A 96 20.77 24.76 2.37
C ILE A 96 19.56 25.37 3.08
N ALA A 97 19.73 25.84 4.32
CA ALA A 97 18.66 26.45 5.09
C ALA A 97 18.15 27.73 4.42
N GLU A 98 19.05 28.61 3.99
CA GLU A 98 18.71 29.85 3.27
C GLU A 98 17.94 29.58 1.97
N ARG A 99 18.44 28.66 1.12
CA ARG A 99 17.75 28.28 -0.12
C ARG A 99 16.38 27.67 0.14
N ASN A 100 16.25 26.88 1.20
CA ASN A 100 14.97 26.30 1.59
C ASN A 100 13.98 27.36 2.09
N GLU A 101 14.43 28.33 2.87
CA GLU A 101 13.58 29.46 3.27
C GLU A 101 13.12 30.28 2.08
N CYS A 102 14.02 30.59 1.15
CA CYS A 102 13.67 31.27 -0.10
C CYS A 102 12.59 30.48 -0.86
N TRP A 103 12.80 29.16 -1.04
CA TRP A 103 11.83 28.29 -1.70
C TRP A 103 10.46 28.26 -1.04
N ILE A 104 10.39 28.28 0.29
CA ILE A 104 9.13 28.29 1.03
C ILE A 104 8.40 29.64 0.89
N LYS A 105 9.16 30.75 0.92
CA LYS A 105 8.63 32.12 0.84
C LYS A 105 8.13 32.44 -0.58
N THR A 106 8.83 31.97 -1.61
CA THR A 106 8.44 32.19 -3.01
C THR A 106 7.22 31.35 -3.39
N LYS A 107 6.06 32.01 -3.49
CA LYS A 107 4.77 31.36 -3.81
C LYS A 107 4.53 31.21 -5.30
N ASN A 108 5.01 32.15 -6.10
CA ASN A 108 4.81 32.13 -7.55
C ASN A 108 5.65 31.00 -8.19
N PRO A 109 5.04 30.01 -8.84
CA PRO A 109 5.78 28.96 -9.55
C PRO A 109 6.62 29.51 -10.72
N ASP A 110 6.24 30.64 -11.30
CA ASP A 110 6.92 31.26 -12.45
C ASP A 110 8.10 32.15 -12.04
N ASP A 111 8.39 32.28 -10.74
CA ASP A 111 9.54 33.03 -10.25
C ASP A 111 10.86 32.43 -10.79
N PRO A 112 11.82 33.25 -11.27
CA PRO A 112 13.09 32.76 -11.81
C PRO A 112 13.85 31.81 -10.87
N PHE A 113 13.77 32.03 -9.55
CA PHE A 113 14.39 31.16 -8.57
C PHE A 113 13.75 29.76 -8.56
N ILE A 114 12.42 29.66 -8.70
CA ILE A 114 11.72 28.38 -8.77
C ILE A 114 11.97 27.71 -10.12
N GLN A 115 11.87 28.48 -11.21
CA GLN A 115 12.09 28.00 -12.57
C GLN A 115 13.49 27.42 -12.74
N ALA A 116 14.50 27.91 -12.02
CA ALA A 116 15.84 27.34 -12.01
C ALA A 116 15.90 25.85 -11.60
N TYR A 117 14.91 25.34 -10.86
CA TYR A 117 14.80 23.91 -10.48
C TYR A 117 13.81 23.13 -11.35
N MET A 118 12.90 23.82 -12.04
CA MET A 118 11.87 23.21 -12.91
C MET A 118 12.29 23.15 -14.39
N THR A 119 13.33 23.87 -14.77
CA THR A 119 13.81 23.98 -16.16
C THR A 119 15.21 23.40 -16.37
N THR A 120 15.81 22.78 -15.36
CA THR A 120 17.06 22.02 -15.54
C THR A 120 16.87 20.91 -16.57
N PRO A 121 17.92 20.45 -17.26
CA PRO A 121 17.80 19.33 -18.18
C PRO A 121 17.16 18.09 -17.53
N ALA A 122 17.57 17.75 -16.30
CA ALA A 122 16.93 16.69 -15.52
C ALA A 122 15.45 16.97 -15.25
N ALA A 123 15.06 18.19 -14.87
CA ALA A 123 13.67 18.54 -14.62
C ALA A 123 12.80 18.43 -15.88
N GLN A 124 13.31 18.89 -17.03
CA GLN A 124 12.63 18.75 -18.32
C GLN A 124 12.46 17.28 -18.72
N TYR A 125 13.48 16.46 -18.49
CA TYR A 125 13.39 15.02 -18.69
C TYR A 125 12.32 14.40 -17.80
N LEU A 126 12.34 14.67 -16.49
CA LEU A 126 11.32 14.17 -15.56
C LEU A 126 9.92 14.63 -15.94
N LYS A 127 9.77 15.88 -16.38
CA LYS A 127 8.49 16.45 -16.81
C LYS A 127 7.94 15.73 -18.04
N LYS A 128 8.80 15.43 -19.02
CA LYS A 128 8.42 14.61 -20.18
C LYS A 128 7.92 13.22 -19.75
N GLN A 129 8.53 12.61 -18.74
CA GLN A 129 8.09 11.31 -18.22
C GLN A 129 6.76 11.39 -17.49
N GLN A 130 6.52 12.47 -16.75
CA GLN A 130 5.22 12.75 -16.15
C GLN A 130 4.13 12.94 -17.23
N GLU A 131 4.42 13.69 -18.30
CA GLU A 131 3.49 13.97 -19.40
C GLU A 131 3.12 12.72 -20.21
N LEU A 132 3.99 11.71 -20.27
CA LEU A 132 3.67 10.41 -20.89
C LEU A 132 2.63 9.61 -20.09
N PHE A 133 2.51 9.84 -18.78
CA PHE A 133 1.59 9.13 -17.90
C PHE A 133 0.88 10.10 -16.94
N PRO A 134 0.05 11.03 -17.46
CA PRO A 134 -0.46 12.18 -16.70
C PRO A 134 -1.40 11.78 -15.55
N THR A 135 -2.05 10.62 -15.63
CA THR A 135 -2.91 10.09 -14.57
C THR A 135 -2.14 9.35 -13.47
N ASN A 136 -0.90 8.96 -13.75
CA ASN A 136 -0.11 8.12 -12.85
C ASN A 136 0.81 8.96 -11.95
N TYR A 137 1.47 9.99 -12.47
CA TYR A 137 2.45 10.77 -11.73
C TYR A 137 1.89 12.11 -11.25
N GLY A 138 1.87 12.31 -9.93
CA GLY A 138 1.56 13.61 -9.34
C GLY A 138 2.76 14.56 -9.39
N GLU A 139 3.91 14.14 -8.87
CA GLU A 139 5.15 14.92 -8.86
C GLU A 139 6.34 13.98 -8.98
N ILE A 140 7.37 14.39 -9.71
CA ILE A 140 8.66 13.69 -9.77
C ILE A 140 9.76 14.67 -9.46
N PHE A 141 10.65 14.32 -8.54
CA PHE A 141 11.74 15.21 -8.15
C PHE A 141 12.99 14.45 -7.72
N LEU A 142 14.12 15.13 -7.83
CA LEU A 142 15.45 14.62 -7.61
C LEU A 142 16.14 15.43 -6.53
N THR A 143 16.73 14.74 -5.56
CA THR A 143 17.59 15.34 -4.54
C THR A 143 19.03 14.87 -4.69
N ASN A 144 19.97 15.76 -4.39
CA ASN A 144 21.39 15.43 -4.33
C ASN A 144 21.74 14.66 -3.04
N ALA A 145 23.02 14.29 -2.86
CA ALA A 145 23.48 13.51 -1.71
C ALA A 145 23.25 14.20 -0.34
N TYR A 146 23.06 15.52 -0.34
CA TYR A 146 22.79 16.34 0.83
C TYR A 146 21.29 16.60 1.05
N GLY A 147 20.43 15.92 0.28
CA GLY A 147 18.98 16.03 0.32
C GLY A 147 18.44 17.38 -0.15
N VAL A 148 19.20 18.12 -0.95
CA VAL A 148 18.74 19.35 -1.61
C VAL A 148 18.06 18.96 -2.92
N MET A 149 16.85 19.44 -3.17
CA MET A 149 16.18 19.26 -4.45
C MET A 149 16.91 20.02 -5.56
N ILE A 150 17.19 19.36 -6.67
CA ILE A 150 17.94 19.92 -7.81
C ILE A 150 17.18 19.85 -9.14
N ALA A 151 16.12 19.05 -9.20
CA ALA A 151 15.20 18.98 -10.32
C ALA A 151 13.82 18.57 -9.82
N THR A 152 12.77 19.18 -10.37
CA THR A 152 11.39 18.83 -10.04
C THR A 152 10.43 19.15 -11.18
N THR A 153 9.36 18.37 -11.33
CA THR A 153 8.30 18.63 -12.31
C THR A 153 7.30 19.69 -11.85
N GLY A 154 7.26 20.01 -10.56
CA GLY A 154 6.34 20.97 -9.95
C GLY A 154 6.92 21.69 -8.73
N LYS A 155 6.22 22.72 -8.25
CA LYS A 155 6.59 23.46 -7.03
C LYS A 155 6.21 22.67 -5.78
N LEU A 156 7.21 22.08 -5.10
CA LEU A 156 7.04 21.43 -3.81
C LEU A 156 6.96 22.42 -2.64
N THR A 157 6.56 21.93 -1.46
CA THR A 157 6.50 22.70 -0.21
C THR A 157 7.87 23.06 0.36
N THR A 158 8.86 22.17 0.25
CA THR A 158 10.23 22.40 0.73
C THR A 158 11.25 22.08 -0.37
N LEU A 159 12.47 22.61 -0.24
CA LEU A 159 13.62 22.29 -1.10
C LEU A 159 14.63 21.38 -0.39
N ALA A 160 14.77 21.51 0.93
CA ALA A 160 15.61 20.64 1.75
C ALA A 160 14.80 19.44 2.27
N HIS A 161 15.26 18.23 1.97
CA HIS A 161 14.56 16.98 2.26
C HIS A 161 15.35 15.97 3.08
N ALA A 162 16.65 16.17 3.34
CA ALA A 162 17.48 15.23 4.12
C ALA A 162 16.90 14.87 5.50
N HIS A 163 16.11 15.78 6.09
CA HIS A 163 15.46 15.56 7.38
C HIS A 163 14.19 14.69 7.29
N LYS A 164 13.61 14.50 6.09
CA LYS A 164 12.33 13.80 5.89
C LYS A 164 12.51 12.30 6.10
N TYR A 165 11.50 11.66 6.70
CA TYR A 165 11.54 10.23 7.01
C TYR A 165 11.79 9.36 5.77
N TRP A 166 11.14 9.66 4.64
CA TRP A 166 11.28 8.90 3.40
C TRP A 166 12.68 9.04 2.81
N TRP A 167 13.34 10.18 3.03
CA TRP A 167 14.70 10.43 2.55
C TRP A 167 15.67 9.59 3.36
N LYS A 168 15.55 9.63 4.69
CA LYS A 168 16.36 8.80 5.61
C LYS A 168 16.13 7.30 5.38
N ALA A 169 14.88 6.89 5.19
CA ALA A 169 14.53 5.49 4.97
C ALA A 169 15.10 4.95 3.65
N CYS A 170 15.18 5.79 2.61
CA CYS A 170 15.81 5.47 1.34
C CYS A 170 17.35 5.55 1.40
N TYR A 171 17.91 6.55 2.07
CA TYR A 171 19.35 6.68 2.27
C TYR A 171 19.93 5.51 3.06
N HIS A 172 19.17 5.02 4.06
CA HIS A 172 19.44 3.82 4.83
C HIS A 172 20.90 3.72 5.32
N ASP A 173 21.33 4.71 6.10
CA ASP A 173 22.68 4.79 6.66
C ASP A 173 23.80 4.71 5.61
N GLY A 174 23.53 5.24 4.40
CA GLY A 174 24.44 5.22 3.26
C GLY A 174 24.41 3.92 2.47
N GLN A 175 23.81 2.86 3.01
CA GLN A 175 23.66 1.60 2.32
C GLN A 175 22.67 1.68 1.18
N GLY A 176 21.72 2.61 1.18
CA GLY A 176 20.70 2.80 0.17
C GLY A 176 19.68 1.66 0.08
N ARG A 177 18.40 2.00 0.09
CA ARG A 177 17.31 1.03 -0.05
C ARG A 177 16.15 1.68 -0.80
N VAL A 178 15.47 0.94 -1.69
CA VAL A 178 14.22 1.46 -2.26
C VAL A 178 13.23 1.67 -1.11
N PHE A 179 12.48 2.77 -1.15
CA PHE A 179 11.46 3.02 -0.13
C PHE A 179 10.12 3.33 -0.78
N LEU A 180 9.10 2.57 -0.40
CA LEU A 180 7.71 2.79 -0.76
C LEU A 180 7.02 3.59 0.36
N ASP A 181 6.83 4.87 0.08
CA ASP A 181 6.31 5.89 0.98
C ASP A 181 4.77 5.91 0.98
N ASP A 182 4.19 5.11 1.87
CA ASP A 182 2.76 5.06 2.21
C ASP A 182 2.39 6.23 3.16
N ARG A 183 2.31 7.41 2.57
CA ARG A 183 1.94 8.68 3.23
C ARG A 183 0.46 8.82 3.57
N GLY A 184 -0.41 7.96 3.01
CA GLY A 184 -1.85 8.03 3.20
C GLY A 184 -2.56 8.95 2.19
N PHE A 185 -3.67 9.56 2.64
CA PHE A 185 -4.53 10.38 1.80
C PHE A 185 -3.95 11.79 1.63
N ASP A 186 -3.83 12.22 0.38
CA ASP A 186 -3.39 13.55 -0.01
C ASP A 186 -4.61 14.41 -0.36
N THR A 187 -4.82 15.48 0.41
CA THR A 187 -5.96 16.38 0.25
C THR A 187 -5.87 17.25 -1.01
N SER A 188 -4.66 17.49 -1.52
CA SER A 188 -4.45 18.35 -2.70
C SER A 188 -4.94 17.70 -3.99
N VAL A 189 -4.75 16.38 -4.10
CA VAL A 189 -5.18 15.58 -5.25
C VAL A 189 -6.40 14.70 -4.94
N GLN A 190 -7.00 14.88 -3.76
CA GLN A 190 -8.12 14.10 -3.23
C GLN A 190 -7.94 12.59 -3.43
N GLY A 191 -6.73 12.10 -3.22
CA GLY A 191 -6.31 10.78 -3.67
C GLY A 191 -5.34 10.12 -2.71
N TYR A 192 -5.26 8.80 -2.82
CA TYR A 192 -4.23 8.00 -2.20
C TYR A 192 -2.97 7.99 -3.07
N VAL A 193 -1.87 8.50 -2.53
CA VAL A 193 -0.60 8.65 -3.24
C VAL A 193 0.44 7.76 -2.58
N LEU A 194 1.19 7.03 -3.39
CA LEU A 194 2.35 6.26 -2.96
C LEU A 194 3.61 6.91 -3.51
N GLY A 195 4.58 7.23 -2.65
CA GLY A 195 5.89 7.67 -3.11
C GLY A 195 6.79 6.49 -3.41
N VAL A 196 7.30 6.38 -4.62
CA VAL A 196 8.37 5.44 -4.98
C VAL A 196 9.70 6.19 -4.88
N VAL A 197 10.55 5.79 -3.93
CA VAL A 197 11.79 6.49 -3.61
C VAL A 197 12.98 5.59 -3.93
N ILE A 198 13.84 6.05 -4.83
CA ILE A 198 14.94 5.27 -5.41
C ILE A 198 16.28 5.92 -5.03
N PRO A 199 17.20 5.19 -4.39
CA PRO A 199 18.56 5.66 -4.16
C PRO A 199 19.37 5.53 -5.45
N ILE A 200 20.12 6.57 -5.82
CA ILE A 200 20.97 6.61 -7.01
C ILE A 200 22.42 6.52 -6.58
N ARG A 201 23.17 5.61 -7.20
CA ARG A 201 24.54 5.26 -6.79
C ARG A 201 25.59 5.58 -7.83
N GLU A 202 26.78 5.93 -7.36
CA GLU A 202 28.01 6.02 -8.13
C GLU A 202 29.15 5.44 -7.30
N GLY A 203 29.89 4.45 -7.81
CA GLY A 203 31.06 3.91 -7.09
C GLY A 203 30.76 3.31 -5.70
N GLY A 204 29.50 2.95 -5.42
CA GLY A 204 29.04 2.45 -4.12
C GLY A 204 28.33 3.50 -3.25
N ASP A 205 28.58 4.78 -3.49
CA ASP A 205 28.03 5.89 -2.71
C ASP A 205 26.67 6.35 -3.25
N ILE A 206 25.78 6.79 -2.34
CA ILE A 206 24.53 7.44 -2.73
C ILE A 206 24.81 8.88 -3.19
N ILE A 207 24.72 9.11 -4.49
CA ILE A 207 24.88 10.45 -5.07
C ILE A 207 23.58 11.24 -5.13
N GLY A 208 22.43 10.59 -4.95
CA GLY A 208 21.14 11.26 -4.93
C GLY A 208 19.98 10.33 -4.66
N ILE A 209 18.80 10.92 -4.53
CA ILE A 209 17.55 10.19 -4.35
C ILE A 209 16.50 10.75 -5.30
N LEU A 210 15.94 9.88 -6.13
CA LEU A 210 14.77 10.17 -6.97
C LEU A 210 13.51 9.79 -6.21
N LYS A 211 12.48 10.64 -6.30
CA LYS A 211 11.18 10.35 -5.72
C LYS A 211 10.07 10.62 -6.73
N CYS A 212 9.27 9.59 -6.98
CA CYS A 212 8.09 9.66 -7.84
C CYS A 212 6.84 9.51 -6.97
N ASN A 213 6.00 10.54 -6.91
CA ASN A 213 4.69 10.47 -6.26
C ASN A 213 3.67 9.93 -7.25
N ILE A 214 3.17 8.72 -7.00
CA ILE A 214 2.28 7.99 -7.92
C ILE A 214 0.87 7.95 -7.33
N ASN A 215 -0.12 8.34 -8.13
CA ASN A 215 -1.52 8.14 -7.79
C ASN A 215 -1.88 6.67 -7.98
N ILE A 216 -2.26 6.01 -6.88
CA ILE A 216 -2.66 4.60 -6.89
C ILE A 216 -4.15 4.42 -6.62
N SER A 217 -4.91 5.52 -6.51
CA SER A 217 -6.35 5.46 -6.24
C SER A 217 -7.12 4.72 -7.31
N GLY A 218 -6.84 4.99 -8.59
CA GLY A 218 -7.46 4.32 -9.73
C GLY A 218 -7.19 2.82 -9.70
N PRO A 219 -5.92 2.37 -9.78
CA PRO A 219 -5.57 0.95 -9.74
C PRO A 219 -6.15 0.20 -8.53
N LEU A 220 -6.16 0.80 -7.33
CA LEU A 220 -6.77 0.16 -6.16
C LEU A 220 -8.30 0.09 -6.26
N THR A 221 -8.94 1.06 -6.90
CA THR A 221 -10.39 1.06 -7.14
C THR A 221 -10.77 -0.01 -8.16
N ASP A 222 -10.00 -0.14 -9.23
CA ASP A 222 -10.21 -1.14 -10.28
C ASP A 222 -10.20 -2.56 -9.69
N VAL A 223 -9.19 -2.88 -8.85
CA VAL A 223 -9.10 -4.18 -8.15
C VAL A 223 -10.34 -4.46 -7.29
N VAL A 224 -10.81 -3.45 -6.55
CA VAL A 224 -11.99 -3.60 -5.69
C VAL A 224 -13.26 -3.78 -6.51
N GLN A 225 -13.42 -3.00 -7.58
CA GLN A 225 -14.61 -3.04 -8.43
C GLN A 225 -14.69 -4.34 -9.24
N GLU A 226 -13.58 -4.82 -9.80
CA GLU A 226 -13.52 -6.09 -10.54
C GLU A 226 -13.89 -7.27 -9.65
N PHE A 227 -13.42 -7.27 -8.39
CA PHE A 227 -13.80 -8.30 -7.43
C PHE A 227 -15.31 -8.23 -7.12
N SER A 228 -15.85 -7.06 -6.78
CA SER A 228 -17.27 -6.88 -6.44
C SER A 228 -18.22 -7.23 -7.58
N GLN A 229 -17.80 -7.07 -8.84
CA GLN A 229 -18.60 -7.48 -10.01
C GLN A 229 -18.70 -8.99 -10.17
N ARG A 230 -17.67 -9.73 -9.74
CA ARG A 230 -17.55 -11.18 -9.96
C ARG A 230 -17.90 -12.00 -8.71
N ASN A 231 -17.89 -11.40 -7.53
CA ASN A 231 -18.01 -12.08 -6.25
C ASN A 231 -19.06 -11.43 -5.36
N SER A 232 -19.76 -12.23 -4.55
CA SER A 232 -20.81 -11.74 -3.63
C SER A 232 -20.30 -11.27 -2.26
N GLY A 233 -19.00 -11.34 -2.03
CA GLY A 233 -18.32 -10.92 -0.80
C GLY A 233 -17.90 -9.45 -0.82
N ARG A 234 -17.26 -8.98 0.26
CA ARG A 234 -16.59 -7.68 0.33
C ARG A 234 -15.10 -7.88 0.21
N ILE A 235 -14.44 -6.94 -0.46
CA ILE A 235 -12.98 -6.82 -0.53
C ILE A 235 -12.55 -5.52 0.15
N MET A 236 -11.49 -5.62 0.93
CA MET A 236 -10.85 -4.49 1.59
C MET A 236 -9.34 -4.61 1.44
N ILE A 237 -8.68 -3.49 1.17
CA ILE A 237 -7.22 -3.34 1.31
C ILE A 237 -6.99 -2.72 2.67
N VAL A 238 -6.25 -3.39 3.54
CA VAL A 238 -6.19 -3.08 4.98
C VAL A 238 -4.75 -3.01 5.45
N ARG A 239 -4.39 -1.98 6.22
CA ARG A 239 -3.11 -1.96 6.95
C ARG A 239 -3.14 -2.92 8.13
N THR A 240 -2.00 -3.44 8.56
CA THR A 240 -1.92 -4.39 9.69
C THR A 240 -2.67 -3.91 10.95
N GLY A 241 -2.63 -2.63 11.31
CA GLY A 241 -3.39 -2.08 12.46
C GLY A 241 -4.86 -1.79 12.18
N GLY A 242 -5.40 -2.32 11.08
CA GLY A 242 -6.83 -2.39 10.79
C GLY A 242 -7.42 -1.24 10.00
N LEU A 243 -6.66 -0.18 9.69
CA LEU A 243 -7.16 0.91 8.85
C LEU A 243 -7.39 0.44 7.42
N ILE A 244 -8.58 0.71 6.89
CA ILE A 244 -8.96 0.32 5.54
C ILE A 244 -8.42 1.37 4.57
N VAL A 245 -7.47 0.97 3.72
CA VAL A 245 -6.87 1.78 2.64
C VAL A 245 -7.87 1.98 1.52
N ARG A 246 -8.59 0.93 1.13
CA ARG A 246 -9.60 0.97 0.06
C ARG A 246 -10.70 -0.05 0.30
N GLU A 247 -11.94 0.37 0.09
CA GLU A 247 -13.16 -0.42 0.06
C GLU A 247 -14.16 0.28 -0.86
N GLU A 248 -15.09 -0.49 -1.46
CA GLU A 248 -16.08 0.05 -2.38
C GLU A 248 -17.02 1.06 -1.70
N GLY A 249 -17.17 2.24 -2.29
CA GLY A 249 -18.07 3.28 -1.80
C GLY A 249 -17.67 3.96 -0.48
N ILE A 250 -16.54 3.59 0.12
CA ILE A 250 -16.07 4.12 1.40
C ILE A 250 -14.84 5.01 1.23
N THR A 251 -14.81 6.14 1.93
CA THR A 251 -13.66 7.05 1.93
C THR A 251 -12.41 6.36 2.49
N PRO A 252 -11.25 6.39 1.79
CA PRO A 252 -10.00 5.81 2.29
C PRO A 252 -9.63 6.24 3.71
N LEU A 253 -9.12 5.29 4.50
CA LEU A 253 -8.65 5.49 5.87
C LEU A 253 -9.69 6.05 6.85
N SER A 254 -10.99 5.99 6.51
CA SER A 254 -12.09 6.47 7.36
C SER A 254 -12.65 5.40 8.30
N THR A 255 -12.54 4.13 7.90
CA THR A 255 -13.06 2.97 8.61
C THR A 255 -11.95 1.99 9.01
N LYS A 256 -12.29 1.05 9.89
CA LYS A 256 -11.40 -0.01 10.35
C LYS A 256 -12.09 -1.37 10.33
N VAL A 257 -11.31 -2.42 10.15
CA VAL A 257 -11.76 -3.80 10.40
C VAL A 257 -11.87 -4.08 11.91
N PRO A 258 -12.66 -5.09 12.32
CA PRO A 258 -12.75 -5.50 13.72
C PRO A 258 -11.40 -5.95 14.33
N ASP A 259 -11.23 -5.79 15.63
CA ASP A 259 -9.99 -6.15 16.36
C ASP A 259 -9.60 -7.63 16.22
N GLN A 260 -10.60 -8.51 16.03
CA GLN A 260 -10.37 -9.93 15.73
C GLN A 260 -9.62 -10.10 14.40
N VAL A 261 -9.97 -9.32 13.36
CA VAL A 261 -9.26 -9.31 12.08
C VAL A 261 -7.86 -8.73 12.27
N VAL A 262 -7.72 -7.63 13.02
CA VAL A 262 -6.40 -7.00 13.30
C VAL A 262 -5.43 -8.02 13.90
N SER A 263 -5.88 -8.80 14.87
CA SER A 263 -5.06 -9.84 15.53
C SER A 263 -4.59 -10.91 14.53
N LEU A 264 -5.42 -11.25 13.54
CA LEU A 264 -5.06 -12.18 12.47
C LEU A 264 -4.06 -11.56 11.48
N LEU A 265 -4.23 -10.29 11.11
CA LEU A 265 -3.30 -9.61 10.20
C LEU A 265 -1.89 -9.45 10.80
N GLN A 266 -1.78 -9.35 12.13
CA GLN A 266 -0.49 -9.24 12.83
C GLN A 266 0.38 -10.49 12.69
N THR A 267 -0.17 -11.65 12.30
CA THR A 267 0.66 -12.84 12.02
C THR A 267 1.54 -12.64 10.79
N GLY A 268 1.19 -11.70 9.90
CA GLY A 268 1.93 -11.42 8.66
C GLY A 268 1.87 -12.57 7.64
N THR A 269 0.96 -13.53 7.82
CA THR A 269 0.79 -14.70 6.94
C THR A 269 -0.57 -14.65 6.27
N ARG A 270 -0.75 -15.40 5.19
CA ARG A 270 -2.10 -15.66 4.65
C ARG A 270 -2.88 -16.58 5.57
N GLY A 271 -4.20 -16.46 5.60
CA GLY A 271 -5.05 -17.26 6.47
C GLY A 271 -6.54 -17.01 6.24
N GLY A 272 -7.36 -17.71 7.01
CA GLY A 272 -8.80 -17.50 7.02
C GLY A 272 -9.42 -18.00 8.30
N ALA A 273 -10.49 -17.34 8.73
CA ALA A 273 -11.23 -17.65 9.94
C ALA A 273 -12.71 -17.28 9.77
N ILE A 274 -13.58 -17.91 10.56
CA ILE A 274 -14.95 -17.46 10.73
C ILE A 274 -14.98 -16.47 11.89
N ILE A 275 -15.41 -15.25 11.61
CA ILE A 275 -15.42 -14.12 12.54
C ILE A 275 -16.88 -13.78 12.83
N THR A 276 -17.21 -13.64 14.11
CA THR A 276 -18.55 -13.22 14.52
C THR A 276 -18.56 -11.71 14.74
N ASP A 277 -19.22 -10.98 13.85
CA ASP A 277 -19.43 -9.54 13.96
C ASP A 277 -20.94 -9.26 14.09
N SER A 278 -21.33 -8.56 15.17
CA SER A 278 -22.70 -8.10 15.38
C SER A 278 -23.75 -9.23 15.26
N ASN A 279 -23.47 -10.40 15.86
CA ASN A 279 -24.25 -11.63 15.81
C ASN A 279 -24.40 -12.27 14.41
N LYS A 280 -23.53 -11.92 13.46
CA LYS A 280 -23.45 -12.53 12.14
C LYS A 280 -22.07 -13.11 11.92
N ASN A 281 -22.02 -14.38 11.58
CA ASN A 281 -20.78 -15.04 11.20
C ASN A 281 -20.39 -14.64 9.78
N GLN A 282 -19.12 -14.32 9.61
CA GLN A 282 -18.51 -14.00 8.33
C GLN A 282 -17.28 -14.86 8.13
N LEU A 283 -17.19 -15.51 6.98
CA LEU A 283 -15.96 -16.14 6.52
C LEU A 283 -15.05 -15.00 6.11
N THR A 284 -13.89 -14.90 6.74
CA THR A 284 -12.89 -13.88 6.45
C THR A 284 -11.61 -14.56 6.01
N ALA A 285 -11.12 -14.21 4.83
CA ALA A 285 -9.81 -14.62 4.33
C ALA A 285 -8.90 -13.40 4.22
N PHE A 286 -7.61 -13.60 4.43
CA PHE A 286 -6.63 -12.53 4.36
C PHE A 286 -5.31 -13.00 3.78
N SER A 287 -4.66 -12.14 3.00
CA SER A 287 -3.34 -12.40 2.41
C SER A 287 -2.49 -11.12 2.43
N PRO A 288 -1.21 -11.20 2.85
CA PRO A 288 -0.32 -10.05 2.88
C PRO A 288 0.13 -9.65 1.47
N VAL A 289 0.22 -8.34 1.21
CA VAL A 289 0.91 -7.79 0.04
C VAL A 289 2.41 -7.76 0.36
N THR A 290 3.13 -8.81 -0.01
CA THR A 290 4.47 -9.11 0.54
C THR A 290 5.51 -7.99 0.39
N VAL A 291 5.52 -7.22 -0.69
CA VAL A 291 6.43 -6.06 -0.86
C VAL A 291 6.24 -4.99 0.23
N THR A 292 5.06 -4.92 0.84
CA THR A 292 4.76 -3.98 1.93
C THR A 292 5.15 -4.50 3.33
N GLN A 293 5.62 -5.74 3.43
CA GLN A 293 6.22 -6.29 4.65
C GLN A 293 7.68 -5.86 4.83
N GLY A 294 8.26 -5.28 3.78
CA GLY A 294 9.65 -4.85 3.76
C GLY A 294 10.62 -6.02 3.54
N SER A 295 11.80 -5.65 3.04
CA SER A 295 12.96 -6.50 2.87
C SER A 295 14.23 -5.65 3.01
N GLU A 296 15.40 -6.28 2.89
CA GLU A 296 16.68 -5.56 2.77
C GLU A 296 16.70 -4.64 1.56
N GLU A 297 16.01 -4.99 0.46
CA GLU A 297 16.01 -4.23 -0.78
C GLU A 297 14.94 -3.14 -0.82
N ILE A 298 13.79 -3.37 -0.18
CA ILE A 298 12.62 -2.49 -0.24
C ILE A 298 12.09 -2.24 1.17
N GLY A 299 12.13 -0.99 1.62
CA GLY A 299 11.38 -0.54 2.80
C GLY A 299 9.96 -0.07 2.44
N PHE A 300 9.05 -0.12 3.40
CA PHE A 300 7.67 0.34 3.25
C PHE A 300 7.21 1.08 4.50
N GLY A 301 6.48 2.18 4.34
CA GLY A 301 5.87 2.90 5.46
C GLY A 301 5.77 4.41 5.23
N GLY A 302 5.60 5.16 6.32
CA GLY A 302 5.21 6.56 6.31
C GLY A 302 5.21 7.18 7.73
N SER A 303 5.09 8.50 7.80
CA SER A 303 4.87 9.21 9.06
C SER A 303 3.40 9.54 9.24
N LYS A 304 2.83 9.38 10.45
CA LYS A 304 1.41 9.71 10.74
C LYS A 304 1.04 11.16 10.42
N ALA A 305 2.00 12.08 10.52
CA ALA A 305 1.84 13.48 10.18
C ALA A 305 3.01 13.93 9.31
N SER A 306 2.69 14.54 8.18
CA SER A 306 3.60 15.38 7.40
C SER A 306 2.90 16.72 7.14
N ILE A 307 3.64 17.72 6.65
CA ILE A 307 3.10 19.05 6.34
C ILE A 307 1.92 18.95 5.35
N ASP A 308 1.97 17.96 4.46
CA ASP A 308 1.09 17.87 3.30
C ASP A 308 0.10 16.69 3.37
N HIS A 309 0.26 15.76 4.32
CA HIS A 309 -0.47 14.48 4.32
C HIS A 309 -0.89 14.03 5.73
N LEU A 310 -2.01 13.29 5.79
CA LEU A 310 -2.59 12.76 7.02
C LEU A 310 -2.65 11.24 7.01
N LYS A 311 -2.47 10.63 8.20
CA LYS A 311 -2.60 9.19 8.44
C LYS A 311 -1.58 8.33 7.67
N GLY A 312 -0.32 8.76 7.58
CA GLY A 312 0.75 7.91 7.03
C GLY A 312 1.01 6.65 7.87
N ASN A 313 1.64 5.66 7.23
CA ASN A 313 1.76 4.30 7.72
C ASN A 313 2.97 4.05 8.63
N LYS A 314 2.78 3.79 9.92
CA LYS A 314 3.90 3.53 10.85
C LYS A 314 4.39 2.07 10.80
N GLY A 315 4.97 1.66 9.67
CA GLY A 315 5.59 0.35 9.52
C GLY A 315 4.60 -0.82 9.51
N GLU A 316 3.36 -0.56 9.14
CA GLU A 316 2.33 -1.58 8.91
C GLU A 316 2.41 -2.09 7.47
N SER A 317 2.00 -3.33 7.24
CA SER A 317 1.92 -3.90 5.89
C SER A 317 0.49 -3.85 5.38
N TRP A 318 0.32 -3.91 4.08
CA TRP A 318 -0.99 -4.06 3.46
C TRP A 318 -1.38 -5.52 3.36
N HIS A 319 -2.67 -5.76 3.53
CA HIS A 319 -3.31 -7.05 3.42
C HIS A 319 -4.56 -6.90 2.55
N ILE A 320 -4.81 -7.91 1.71
CA ILE A 320 -6.13 -8.10 1.13
C ILE A 320 -6.97 -8.85 2.15
N VAL A 321 -8.14 -8.31 2.46
CA VAL A 321 -9.11 -8.95 3.35
C VAL A 321 -10.41 -9.14 2.58
N LEU A 322 -10.84 -10.38 2.45
CA LEU A 322 -12.12 -10.76 1.86
C LEU A 322 -13.07 -11.20 2.95
N SER A 323 -14.33 -10.82 2.85
CA SER A 323 -15.38 -11.28 3.78
C SER A 323 -16.66 -11.70 3.06
N LEU A 324 -17.23 -12.82 3.47
CA LEU A 324 -18.50 -13.35 2.96
C LEU A 324 -19.36 -13.76 4.15
N SER A 325 -20.64 -13.38 4.17
CA SER A 325 -21.53 -13.83 5.25
C SER A 325 -21.78 -15.33 5.16
N GLU A 326 -21.88 -15.99 6.31
CA GLU A 326 -22.16 -17.44 6.38
C GLU A 326 -23.42 -17.80 5.58
N LYS A 327 -24.49 -16.99 5.70
CA LYS A 327 -25.73 -17.18 4.94
C LYS A 327 -25.51 -17.17 3.43
N LYS A 328 -24.62 -16.31 2.91
CA LYS A 328 -24.31 -16.26 1.47
C LYS A 328 -23.45 -17.45 1.06
N ALA A 329 -22.47 -17.84 1.88
CA ALA A 329 -21.62 -19.00 1.62
C ALA A 329 -22.42 -20.30 1.51
N LEU A 330 -23.48 -20.47 2.31
CA LEU A 330 -24.36 -21.65 2.26
C LEU A 330 -25.37 -21.61 1.11
N ALA A 331 -25.54 -20.46 0.46
CA ALA A 331 -26.49 -20.27 -0.63
C ALA A 331 -25.86 -20.36 -2.02
N ALA A 332 -24.52 -20.47 -2.09
CA ALA A 332 -23.74 -20.70 -3.30
C ALA A 332 -23.77 -22.20 -3.67
#